data_AF-A0A7S0BYC3-F1
#
_entry.id   AF-A0A7S0BYC3-F1
#
_cell.length_a   1.000
_cell.length_b   1.000
_cell.length_c   1.000
_cell.angle_alpha   90.00
_cell.angle_beta   90.00
_cell.angle_gamma   90.00
#
_symmetry.space_group_name_H-M   'P 1'
#
loop_
_entity.id
_entity.type
_entity.pdbx_description
1 polymer ?
#
loop_
_entity_poly.entity_id
_entity_poly.type
_entity_poly.pdbx_seq_one_letter_code
_entity_poly.pdbx_strand_id
1 'polypeptide(L)'
;YLLAGVPDGGHVIFYGRMWEKSKMKEKLNAYFSVLVSVATSAALWAKLGFANFTVVCMVPWLVMSFWLFMVTYLQHHSDDGKIYTDDTFTFEKAAFETVDRNYGKWINRMSHHMMDGHVVHHLLFEKVPHYRLEDATVALVKGMKERGQLDLYKSVETKHFTQEIVKQFNNNWFFINEKQVVRK
;
A
#
# COMPACT_ATOMS: atom_id res chain seq x y z
N TYR A 1 -11.06 -6.83 -2.00
CA TYR A 1 -11.07 -6.21 -0.67
C TYR A 1 -12.35 -5.41 -0.39
N LEU A 2 -12.82 -4.50 -1.27
CA LEU A 2 -14.02 -3.68 -0.97
C LEU A 2 -15.34 -4.45 -0.75
N LEU A 3 -15.62 -5.50 -1.54
CA LEU A 3 -16.88 -6.25 -1.46
C LEU A 3 -16.94 -7.17 -0.23
N ALA A 4 -16.06 -8.18 -0.18
CA ALA A 4 -15.98 -9.12 0.93
C ALA A 4 -14.94 -8.72 1.99
N GLY A 5 -13.78 -8.22 1.57
CA GLY A 5 -12.73 -7.81 2.53
C GLY A 5 -12.21 -8.96 3.37
N VAL A 6 -11.79 -10.03 2.70
CA VAL A 6 -11.16 -11.17 3.38
C VAL A 6 -9.81 -10.74 3.96
N PRO A 7 -9.51 -11.02 5.24
CA PRO A 7 -10.32 -11.75 6.23
C PRO A 7 -11.23 -10.88 7.14
N ASP A 8 -11.04 -9.56 7.18
CA ASP A 8 -11.48 -8.71 8.29
C ASP A 8 -12.79 -7.94 8.11
N GLY A 9 -13.42 -8.05 6.95
CA GLY A 9 -14.71 -7.42 6.65
C GLY A 9 -14.70 -6.50 5.43
N GLY A 10 -15.86 -6.38 4.79
CA GLY A 10 -16.07 -5.57 3.58
C GLY A 10 -16.87 -4.31 3.84
N HIS A 11 -16.95 -3.44 2.83
CA HIS A 11 -17.75 -2.20 2.87
C HIS A 11 -19.20 -2.41 2.41
N VAL A 12 -19.53 -3.62 1.96
CA VAL A 12 -20.88 -4.02 1.52
C VAL A 12 -21.45 -5.10 2.43
N ILE A 13 -20.60 -6.03 2.87
CA ILE A 13 -20.95 -7.09 3.80
C ILE A 13 -20.20 -6.81 5.11
N PHE A 14 -20.93 -6.39 6.14
CA PHE A 14 -20.36 -6.04 7.43
C PHE A 14 -20.16 -7.28 8.30
N TYR A 15 -18.94 -7.83 8.28
CA TYR A 15 -18.52 -8.95 9.13
C TYR A 15 -17.07 -8.76 9.57
N GLY A 16 -16.58 -9.58 10.51
CA GLY A 16 -15.17 -9.59 10.88
C GLY A 16 -14.73 -8.39 11.74
N ARG A 17 -13.44 -8.39 12.06
CA ARG A 17 -12.81 -7.50 13.06
C ARG A 17 -12.99 -6.01 12.77
N MET A 18 -13.10 -5.63 11.49
CA MET A 18 -13.32 -4.24 11.08
C MET A 18 -14.62 -3.66 11.67
N TRP A 19 -15.66 -4.48 11.85
CA TRP A 19 -16.98 -4.02 12.25
C TRP A 19 -17.37 -4.38 13.70
N GLU A 20 -16.57 -5.16 14.42
CA GLU A 20 -16.87 -5.64 15.79
C GLU A 20 -17.15 -4.51 16.78
N LYS A 21 -16.37 -3.42 16.72
CA LYS A 21 -16.48 -2.26 17.62
C LYS A 21 -17.15 -1.04 16.97
N SER A 22 -17.65 -1.21 15.74
CA SER A 22 -18.21 -0.10 14.96
C SER A 22 -19.62 0.28 15.39
N LYS A 23 -19.92 1.58 15.36
CA LYS A 23 -21.26 2.12 15.62
C LYS A 23 -22.14 1.95 14.38
N MET A 24 -23.46 1.88 14.57
CA MET A 24 -24.41 1.84 13.46
C MET A 24 -24.25 3.01 12.48
N LYS A 25 -23.91 4.20 12.98
CA LYS A 25 -23.62 5.37 12.14
C LYS A 25 -22.47 5.12 11.15
N GLU A 26 -21.43 4.42 11.56
CA GLU A 26 -20.27 4.12 10.71
C GLU A 26 -20.65 3.13 9.60
N LYS A 27 -21.44 2.11 9.95
CA LYS A 27 -22.04 1.17 9.00
C LYS A 27 -22.91 1.89 7.97
N LEU A 28 -23.78 2.80 8.41
CA LEU A 28 -24.61 3.61 7.51
C LEU A 28 -23.79 4.53 6.61
N ASN A 29 -22.75 5.18 7.14
CA ASN A 29 -21.84 6.00 6.34
C ASN A 29 -21.12 5.19 5.27
N ALA A 30 -20.69 3.96 5.60
CA ALA A 30 -20.07 3.07 4.64
C ALA A 30 -21.03 2.66 3.52
N TYR A 31 -22.27 2.27 3.86
CA TYR A 31 -23.28 1.98 2.84
C TYR A 31 -23.60 3.19 1.98
N PHE A 32 -23.75 4.37 2.58
CA PHE A 32 -24.02 5.59 1.85
C PHE A 32 -22.89 5.93 0.88
N SER A 33 -21.62 5.79 1.31
CA SER A 33 -20.45 5.99 0.45
C SER A 33 -20.44 5.04 -0.75
N VAL A 34 -20.72 3.74 -0.53
CA VAL A 34 -20.83 2.76 -1.62
C VAL A 34 -21.96 3.13 -2.58
N LEU A 35 -23.13 3.48 -2.05
CA LEU A 35 -24.30 3.85 -2.84
C LEU A 35 -24.01 5.09 -3.72
N VAL A 36 -23.40 6.13 -3.16
CA VAL A 36 -22.99 7.32 -3.91
C VAL A 36 -22.01 6.95 -5.02
N SER A 37 -20.98 6.14 -4.72
CA SER A 37 -19.98 5.73 -5.71
C SER A 37 -20.59 4.93 -6.87
N VAL A 38 -21.51 4.01 -6.57
CA VAL A 38 -22.23 3.21 -7.58
C VAL A 38 -23.17 4.09 -8.40
N ALA A 39 -23.92 4.99 -7.76
CA ALA A 39 -24.82 5.92 -8.44
C ALA A 39 -24.06 6.87 -9.39
N THR A 40 -22.93 7.43 -8.95
CA THR A 40 -22.07 8.27 -9.80
C THR A 40 -21.54 7.47 -10.99
N SER A 41 -21.03 6.25 -10.76
CA SER A 41 -20.53 5.40 -11.84
C SER A 41 -21.61 5.02 -12.84
N ALA A 42 -22.81 4.67 -12.36
CA ALA A 42 -23.96 4.36 -13.21
C ALA A 42 -24.44 5.58 -14.01
N ALA A 43 -24.48 6.76 -13.41
CA ALA A 43 -24.82 8.00 -14.10
C ALA A 43 -23.79 8.34 -15.19
N LEU A 44 -22.49 8.19 -14.91
CA LEU A 44 -21.43 8.38 -15.89
C LEU A 44 -21.54 7.39 -17.05
N TRP A 45 -21.79 6.12 -16.76
CA TRP A 45 -22.02 5.11 -17.80
C TRP A 45 -23.24 5.51 -18.65
N ALA A 46 -24.39 5.81 -18.03
CA ALA A 46 -25.60 6.18 -18.76
C ALA A 46 -25.42 7.40 -19.67
N LYS A 47 -24.54 8.35 -19.30
CA LYS A 47 -24.25 9.55 -20.10
C LYS A 47 -23.22 9.32 -21.20
N LEU A 48 -22.18 8.54 -20.93
CA LEU A 48 -21.05 8.35 -21.85
C LEU A 48 -21.26 7.20 -22.83
N GLY A 49 -22.10 6.22 -22.47
CA GLY A 49 -22.18 4.93 -23.14
C GLY A 49 -20.99 4.03 -22.80
N PHE A 50 -21.10 2.75 -23.14
CA PHE A 50 -20.13 1.72 -22.73
C PHE A 50 -18.69 2.00 -23.19
N ALA A 51 -18.50 2.37 -24.47
CA ALA A 51 -17.18 2.58 -25.04
C ALA A 51 -16.44 3.75 -24.37
N ASN A 52 -17.08 4.93 -24.28
CA ASN A 52 -16.45 6.10 -23.67
C ASN A 52 -16.27 5.93 -22.16
N PHE A 53 -17.24 5.35 -21.44
CA PHE A 53 -17.08 5.05 -20.01
C PHE A 53 -15.88 4.13 -19.76
N THR A 54 -15.71 3.11 -20.61
CA THR A 54 -14.58 2.18 -20.49
C THR A 54 -13.24 2.89 -20.65
N VAL A 55 -13.08 3.69 -21.71
CA VAL A 55 -11.81 4.36 -22.02
C VAL A 55 -11.50 5.49 -21.05
N VAL A 56 -12.50 6.31 -20.70
CA VAL A 56 -12.30 7.52 -19.89
C VAL A 56 -12.27 7.22 -18.40
N CYS A 57 -13.05 6.25 -17.93
CA CYS A 57 -13.17 5.96 -16.49
C CYS A 57 -12.46 4.65 -16.12
N MET A 58 -12.84 3.52 -16.75
CA MET A 58 -12.38 2.20 -16.31
C MET A 58 -10.88 1.98 -16.56
N VAL A 59 -10.36 2.35 -17.73
CA VAL A 59 -8.93 2.14 -18.05
C VAL A 59 -8.02 2.94 -17.10
N PRO A 60 -8.20 4.26 -16.89
CA PRO A 60 -7.39 5.00 -15.92
C PRO A 60 -7.54 4.46 -14.50
N TRP A 61 -8.76 4.07 -14.10
CA TRP A 61 -9.00 3.48 -12.78
C TRP A 61 -8.25 2.16 -12.59
N LEU A 62 -8.24 1.27 -13.59
CA LEU A 62 -7.50 0.01 -13.54
C LEU A 62 -5.98 0.24 -13.48
N VAL A 63 -5.46 1.18 -14.29
CA VAL A 63 -4.02 1.53 -14.27
C VAL A 63 -3.62 2.08 -12.90
N MET A 64 -4.37 3.05 -12.37
CA MET A 64 -4.12 3.61 -11.04
C MET A 64 -4.25 2.53 -9.95
N SER A 65 -5.27 1.69 -10.02
CA SER A 65 -5.48 0.60 -9.05
C SER A 65 -4.36 -0.41 -9.08
N PHE A 66 -3.82 -0.73 -10.26
CA PHE A 66 -2.66 -1.62 -10.38
C PHE A 66 -1.43 -1.01 -9.70
N TRP A 67 -1.11 0.25 -9.98
CA TRP A 67 0.05 0.91 -9.36
C TRP A 67 -0.11 1.09 -7.85
N LEU A 68 -1.31 1.47 -7.40
CA LEU A 68 -1.63 1.62 -5.98
C LEU A 68 -1.54 0.27 -5.26
N PHE A 69 -2.08 -0.79 -5.87
CA PHE A 69 -1.95 -2.14 -5.33
C PHE A 69 -0.48 -2.56 -5.27
N MET A 70 0.27 -2.35 -6.35
CA MET A 70 1.68 -2.73 -6.41
C MET A 70 2.49 -2.05 -5.30
N VAL A 71 2.34 -0.73 -5.10
CA VAL A 71 3.08 0.01 -4.06
C VAL A 71 2.69 -0.42 -2.66
N THR A 72 1.39 -0.53 -2.40
CA THR A 72 0.90 -0.90 -1.07
C THR A 72 1.21 -2.34 -0.72
N TYR A 73 1.28 -3.22 -1.72
CA TYR A 73 1.59 -4.62 -1.51
C TYR A 73 3.10 -4.85 -1.40
N LEU A 74 3.87 -4.58 -2.46
CA LEU A 74 5.28 -4.94 -2.47
C LEU A 74 6.05 -4.21 -1.38
N GLN A 75 5.93 -2.88 -1.24
CA GLN A 75 6.71 -2.10 -0.30
C GLN A 75 6.40 -2.43 1.18
N HIS A 76 5.33 -3.18 1.44
CA HIS A 76 4.94 -3.65 2.77
C HIS A 76 5.09 -5.17 2.97
N HIS A 77 5.58 -5.91 1.96
CA HIS A 77 5.84 -7.34 2.05
C HIS A 77 7.28 -7.63 1.64
N SER A 78 8.06 -8.19 2.56
CA SER A 78 9.37 -8.76 2.27
C SER A 78 9.51 -10.10 2.99
N ASP A 79 10.43 -10.95 2.53
CA ASP A 79 10.63 -12.29 3.11
C ASP A 79 11.06 -12.22 4.59
N ASP A 80 11.71 -11.13 5.00
CA ASP A 80 12.19 -10.83 6.36
C ASP A 80 11.32 -9.79 7.11
N GLY A 81 10.18 -9.39 6.52
CA GLY A 81 9.29 -8.37 7.10
C GLY A 81 8.76 -8.81 8.46
N LYS A 82 8.61 -7.86 9.39
CA LYS A 82 8.05 -8.10 10.72
C LYS A 82 6.68 -7.45 10.87
N ILE A 83 5.78 -8.17 11.52
CA ILE A 83 4.44 -7.70 11.89
C ILE A 83 4.40 -7.57 13.40
N TYR A 84 4.14 -6.37 13.91
CA TYR A 84 4.12 -6.11 15.35
C TYR A 84 2.69 -6.20 15.90
N THR A 85 2.54 -6.87 17.03
CA THR A 85 1.32 -6.85 17.84
C THR A 85 1.11 -5.49 18.53
N ASP A 86 -0.11 -5.23 19.01
CA ASP A 86 -0.49 -3.97 19.67
C ASP A 86 0.46 -3.56 20.80
N ASP A 87 1.07 -4.52 21.51
CA ASP A 87 2.00 -4.30 22.62
C ASP A 87 3.47 -4.14 22.19
N THR A 88 3.84 -4.55 20.97
CA THR A 88 5.22 -4.45 20.45
C THR A 88 5.39 -3.36 19.37
N PHE A 89 4.28 -2.88 18.83
CA PHE A 89 4.20 -1.87 17.79
C PHE A 89 4.71 -0.50 18.26
N THR A 90 5.55 0.11 17.43
CA THR A 90 5.74 1.57 17.42
C THR A 90 5.74 2.04 15.97
N PHE A 91 5.39 3.31 15.76
CA PHE A 91 5.31 3.89 14.42
C PHE A 91 6.65 3.76 13.67
N GLU A 92 7.76 4.05 14.35
CA GLU A 92 9.10 4.03 13.78
C GLU A 92 9.50 2.62 13.33
N LYS A 93 9.24 1.61 14.18
CA LYS A 93 9.51 0.20 13.83
C LYS A 93 8.72 -0.19 12.59
N ALA A 94 7.41 0.09 12.57
CA ALA A 94 6.56 -0.24 11.43
C ALA A 94 6.95 0.50 10.14
N ALA A 95 7.39 1.77 10.25
CA ALA A 95 7.88 2.53 9.11
C ALA A 95 9.17 1.94 8.53
N PHE A 96 10.12 1.50 9.38
CA PHE A 96 11.35 0.83 8.94
C PHE A 96 11.15 -0.61 8.45
N GLU A 97 10.01 -1.24 8.75
CA GLU A 97 9.65 -2.54 8.15
C GLU A 97 9.11 -2.41 6.72
N THR A 98 8.87 -1.20 6.24
CA THR A 98 8.68 -0.98 4.80
C THR A 98 10.00 -1.13 4.05
N VAL A 99 9.93 -1.37 2.74
CA VAL A 99 11.11 -1.67 1.93
C VAL A 99 11.10 -0.89 0.63
N ASP A 100 12.19 -0.16 0.40
CA ASP A 100 12.42 0.54 -0.86
C ASP A 100 12.75 -0.46 -1.96
N ARG A 101 12.05 -0.37 -3.10
CA ARG A 101 12.29 -1.23 -4.25
C ARG A 101 12.73 -0.44 -5.45
N ASN A 102 13.92 -0.76 -5.95
CA ASN A 102 14.42 -0.18 -7.18
C ASN A 102 13.92 -1.00 -8.37
N TYR A 103 13.03 -0.42 -9.17
CA TYR A 103 12.49 -1.02 -10.39
C TYR A 103 13.29 -0.61 -11.65
N GLY A 104 14.35 0.16 -11.47
CA GLY A 104 15.14 0.76 -12.52
C GLY A 104 14.74 2.20 -12.81
N LYS A 105 15.70 2.96 -13.38
CA LYS A 105 15.64 4.42 -13.54
C LYS A 105 14.31 4.96 -14.09
N TRP A 106 13.74 4.32 -15.11
CA TRP A 106 12.53 4.82 -15.76
C TRP A 106 11.27 4.61 -14.92
N ILE A 107 11.14 3.44 -14.30
CA ILE A 107 9.97 3.12 -13.47
C ILE A 107 10.01 3.97 -12.18
N ASN A 108 11.17 4.10 -11.54
CA ASN A 108 11.33 4.96 -10.37
C ASN A 108 10.95 6.40 -10.69
N ARG A 109 11.43 6.95 -11.83
CA ARG A 109 11.09 8.31 -12.24
C ARG A 109 9.60 8.49 -12.55
N MET A 110 8.98 7.55 -13.26
CA MET A 110 7.54 7.62 -13.57
C MET A 110 6.66 7.50 -12.32
N SER A 111 7.14 6.78 -11.30
CA SER A 111 6.47 6.67 -9.99
C SER A 111 6.87 7.79 -9.03
N HIS A 112 7.56 8.83 -9.50
CA HIS A 112 8.02 9.96 -8.69
C HIS A 112 8.85 9.54 -7.46
N HIS A 113 9.63 8.48 -7.61
CA HIS A 113 10.44 7.88 -6.56
C HIS A 113 9.65 7.36 -5.34
N MET A 114 8.33 7.20 -5.47
CA MET A 114 7.48 6.70 -4.39
C MET A 114 7.85 5.27 -3.98
N MET A 115 8.39 4.48 -4.91
CA MET A 115 8.67 3.07 -4.72
C MET A 115 10.05 2.80 -4.10
N ASP A 116 11.02 3.64 -4.44
CA ASP A 116 12.44 3.58 -4.05
C ASP A 116 12.81 4.65 -3.00
N GLY A 117 11.80 5.36 -2.47
CA GLY A 117 11.89 6.23 -1.30
C GLY A 117 10.68 6.09 -0.38
N HIS A 118 10.04 4.92 -0.39
CA HIS A 118 8.84 4.60 0.37
C HIS A 118 9.11 4.60 1.89
N VAL A 119 10.29 4.15 2.32
CA VAL A 119 10.68 4.17 3.74
C VAL A 119 10.66 5.61 4.27
N VAL A 120 11.26 6.55 3.53
CA VAL A 120 11.23 7.97 3.89
C VAL A 120 9.81 8.53 3.83
N HIS A 121 9.02 8.14 2.82
CA HIS A 121 7.62 8.54 2.71
C HIS A 121 6.83 8.17 3.97
N HIS A 122 7.05 6.97 4.54
CA HIS A 122 6.44 6.58 5.81
C HIS A 122 7.01 7.34 7.00
N LEU A 123 8.34 7.40 7.15
CA LEU A 123 8.99 8.04 8.30
C LEU A 123 8.64 9.53 8.44
N LEU A 124 8.51 10.25 7.32
CA LEU A 124 8.31 11.69 7.29
C LEU A 124 6.93 12.11 6.78
N PHE A 125 5.98 11.18 6.70
CA PHE A 125 4.55 11.34 6.38
C PHE A 125 4.15 12.72 5.80
N GLU A 126 4.15 12.83 4.46
CA GLU A 126 3.79 14.03 3.68
C GLU A 126 4.68 15.28 3.85
N LYS A 127 5.64 15.31 4.78
CA LYS A 127 6.53 16.47 4.98
C LYS A 127 7.55 16.62 3.85
N VAL A 128 7.95 15.51 3.24
CA VAL A 128 8.87 15.50 2.09
C VAL A 128 8.04 15.44 0.82
N PRO A 129 8.05 16.48 -0.02
CA PRO A 129 7.36 16.41 -1.29
C PRO A 129 8.06 15.40 -2.22
N HIS A 130 7.30 14.76 -3.11
CA HIS A 130 7.82 13.69 -3.97
C HIS A 130 9.06 14.10 -4.80
N TYR A 131 9.18 15.37 -5.21
CA TYR A 131 10.34 15.88 -5.96
C TYR A 131 11.61 16.08 -5.11
N ARG A 132 11.54 15.88 -3.79
CA ARG A 132 12.68 15.82 -2.86
C ARG A 132 12.83 14.45 -2.20
N LEU A 133 12.03 13.47 -2.58
CA LEU A 133 12.01 12.18 -1.92
C LEU A 133 13.34 11.43 -2.12
N GLU A 134 13.88 11.45 -3.34
CA GLU A 134 15.20 10.88 -3.66
C GLU A 134 16.31 11.51 -2.81
N ASP A 135 16.37 12.86 -2.77
CA ASP A 135 17.35 13.60 -1.95
C ASP A 135 17.25 13.22 -0.46
N ALA A 136 16.02 13.10 0.05
CA ALA A 136 15.75 12.74 1.43
C ALA A 136 16.14 11.29 1.75
N THR A 137 15.90 10.34 0.84
CA THR A 137 16.35 8.95 0.96
C THR A 137 17.86 8.86 1.01
N VAL A 138 18.57 9.56 0.12
CA VAL A 138 20.03 9.62 0.14
C VAL A 138 20.56 10.19 1.46
N ALA A 139 19.93 11.27 1.96
CA ALA A 139 20.32 11.89 3.23
C ALA A 139 20.08 10.95 4.43
N LEU A 140 18.93 10.26 4.47
CA LEU A 140 18.61 9.28 5.51
C LEU A 140 19.63 8.14 5.52
N VAL A 141 19.84 7.48 4.38
CA VAL A 141 20.77 6.34 4.25
C VAL A 141 22.19 6.74 4.66
N LYS A 142 22.64 7.93 4.24
CA LYS A 142 23.95 8.46 4.65
C LYS A 142 24.02 8.64 6.18
N GLY A 143 23.04 9.29 6.78
CA GLY A 143 23.01 9.52 8.23
C GLY A 143 22.94 8.22 9.04
N MET A 144 22.20 7.22 8.56
CA MET A 144 22.14 5.89 9.18
C MET A 144 23.48 5.16 9.08
N LYS A 145 24.16 5.25 7.94
CA LYS A 145 25.50 4.68 7.75
C LYS A 145 26.53 5.30 8.70
N GLU A 146 26.52 6.62 8.85
CA GLU A 146 27.43 7.33 9.78
C GLU A 146 27.20 6.93 11.26
N ARG A 147 25.96 6.56 11.60
CA ARG A 147 25.58 6.11 12.95
C ARG A 147 25.70 4.61 13.18
N GLY A 148 26.08 3.83 12.15
CA GLY A 148 26.14 2.37 12.23
C GLY A 148 24.77 1.70 12.35
N GLN A 149 23.71 2.32 11.81
CA GLN A 149 22.31 1.89 11.91
C GLN A 149 21.73 1.43 10.55
N LEU A 150 22.58 1.15 9.57
CA LEU A 150 22.15 0.83 8.21
C LEU A 150 21.36 -0.49 8.14
N ASP A 151 21.51 -1.36 9.13
CA ASP A 151 20.76 -2.61 9.29
C ASP A 151 19.24 -2.41 9.45
N LEU A 152 18.80 -1.22 9.86
CA LEU A 152 17.38 -0.88 9.98
C LEU A 152 16.73 -0.48 8.64
N TYR A 153 17.52 -0.16 7.61
CA TYR A 153 17.00 0.30 6.32
C TYR A 153 16.99 -0.82 5.28
N LYS A 154 15.84 -1.05 4.65
CA LYS A 154 15.64 -2.11 3.66
C LYS A 154 15.52 -1.53 2.26
N SER A 155 16.39 -1.97 1.35
CA SER A 155 16.32 -1.65 -0.06
C SER A 155 16.63 -2.88 -0.92
N VAL A 156 15.79 -3.15 -1.91
CA VAL A 156 15.84 -4.35 -2.76
C VAL A 156 15.75 -4.00 -4.24
N GLU A 157 16.72 -4.45 -5.03
CA GLU A 157 16.66 -4.39 -6.49
C GLU A 157 15.56 -5.33 -7.01
N THR A 158 14.57 -4.78 -7.70
CA THR A 158 13.35 -5.51 -8.11
C THR A 158 13.02 -5.31 -9.59
N LYS A 159 13.99 -5.44 -10.50
CA LYS A 159 13.77 -5.19 -11.95
C LYS A 159 12.64 -6.04 -12.56
N HIS A 160 12.41 -7.25 -12.04
CA HIS A 160 11.35 -8.16 -12.47
C HIS A 160 10.13 -8.10 -11.53
N PHE A 161 9.59 -6.89 -11.30
CA PHE A 161 8.53 -6.67 -10.32
C PHE A 161 7.26 -7.51 -10.55
N THR A 162 6.93 -7.86 -11.79
CA THR A 162 5.79 -8.74 -12.08
C THR A 162 5.98 -10.15 -11.51
N GLN A 163 7.21 -10.68 -11.56
CA GLN A 163 7.56 -11.95 -10.93
C GLN A 163 7.61 -11.82 -9.42
N GLU A 164 8.11 -10.69 -8.90
CA GLU A 164 8.14 -10.43 -7.47
C GLU A 164 6.70 -10.35 -6.89
N ILE A 165 5.75 -9.75 -7.61
CA ILE A 165 4.33 -9.78 -7.23
C ILE A 165 3.87 -11.22 -7.04
N VAL A 166 4.07 -12.09 -8.04
CA VAL A 166 3.64 -13.50 -7.96
C VAL A 166 4.35 -14.24 -6.82
N LYS A 167 5.66 -14.02 -6.65
CA LYS A 167 6.45 -14.61 -5.56
C LYS A 167 5.89 -14.18 -4.19
N GLN A 168 5.69 -12.89 -3.98
CA GLN A 168 5.17 -12.36 -2.73
C GLN A 168 3.74 -12.83 -2.48
N PHE A 169 2.89 -12.91 -3.51
CA PHE A 169 1.56 -13.52 -3.38
C PHE A 169 1.64 -14.95 -2.86
N ASN A 170 2.56 -15.77 -3.38
CA ASN A 170 2.69 -17.16 -2.96
C ASN A 170 3.28 -17.31 -1.54
N ASN A 171 4.26 -16.46 -1.19
CA ASN A 171 5.02 -16.60 0.06
C ASN A 171 4.40 -15.83 1.23
N ASN A 172 3.87 -14.64 0.94
CA ASN A 172 3.35 -13.66 1.88
C ASN A 172 1.97 -13.19 1.39
N TRP A 173 1.05 -14.14 1.27
CA TRP A 173 -0.35 -13.89 0.92
C TRP A 173 -0.98 -12.85 1.87
N PHE A 174 -2.16 -12.33 1.55
CA PHE A 174 -2.93 -11.42 2.44
C PHE A 174 -3.21 -11.92 3.87
N PHE A 175 -2.84 -13.16 4.20
CA PHE A 175 -2.97 -13.69 5.55
C PHE A 175 -1.68 -13.46 6.33
N ILE A 176 -1.84 -13.24 7.64
CA ILE A 176 -0.71 -13.03 8.53
C ILE A 176 0.19 -14.28 8.50
N ASN A 177 1.44 -14.09 8.08
CA ASN A 177 2.46 -15.11 8.23
C ASN A 177 2.94 -15.11 9.69
N GLU A 178 2.51 -16.10 10.47
CA GLU A 178 2.83 -16.21 11.89
C GLU A 178 4.33 -16.19 12.21
N LYS A 179 5.18 -16.58 11.25
CA LYS A 179 6.65 -16.52 11.40
C LYS A 179 7.20 -15.09 11.43
N GLN A 180 6.44 -14.14 10.89
CA GLN A 180 6.79 -12.72 10.83
C GLN A 180 6.25 -11.94 12.04
N VAL A 181 5.39 -12.55 12.86
CA VAL A 181 4.75 -11.85 13.97
C VAL A 181 5.69 -11.75 15.16
N VAL A 182 5.98 -10.52 15.57
CA VAL A 182 6.75 -10.19 16.76
C VAL A 182 5.79 -10.01 17.93
N ARG A 183 5.99 -10.81 18.98
CA ARG A 183 5.22 -10.79 20.24
C ARG A 183 6.16 -10.56 21.42
N LYS A 184 5.62 -10.08 22.54
CA LYS A 184 6.35 -9.93 23.79
C LYS A 184 6.68 -11.27 24.45
#